data_AF-A0A3S9AB27-F1
#
_entry.id   AF-A0A3S9AB27-F1
#
_cell.length_a   1.000
_cell.length_b   1.000
_cell.length_c   1.000
_cell.angle_alpha   90.00
_cell.angle_beta   90.00
_cell.angle_gamma   90.00
#
_symmetry.space_group_name_H-M   'P 1'
#
loop_
_entity.id
_entity.type
_entity.pdbx_description
1 polymer ?
#
loop_
_entity_poly.entity_id
_entity_poly.type
_entity_poly.pdbx_seq_one_letter_code
_entity_poly.pdbx_strand_id
1 'polypeptide(L)' 'MNNQVKIPNGDEKVTVELTRKELMSLAGIRFYDNHKVEVSARKKLHDLLESQEGTARQLLN' A
#
# COMPACT_ATOMS: atom_id res chain seq x y z
N MET A 1 -8.25 26.10 -17.22
CA MET A 1 -8.90 25.27 -16.18
C MET A 1 -7.91 24.18 -15.79
N ASN A 2 -7.16 24.36 -14.70
CA ASN A 2 -6.18 23.39 -14.20
C ASN A 2 -6.88 22.47 -13.19
N ASN A 3 -7.38 21.33 -13.66
CA ASN A 3 -7.94 20.30 -12.77
C ASN A 3 -6.78 19.45 -12.23
N GLN A 4 -5.92 20.05 -11.40
CA GLN A 4 -4.95 19.29 -10.62
C GLN A 4 -5.75 18.48 -9.60
N VAL A 5 -5.88 17.18 -9.86
CA VAL A 5 -6.37 16.21 -8.89
C VAL A 5 -5.35 16.18 -7.76
N LYS A 6 -5.55 17.03 -6.74
CA LYS A 6 -4.82 16.94 -5.48
C LYS A 6 -5.23 15.62 -4.86
N ILE A 7 -4.40 14.59 -5.01
CA ILE A 7 -4.54 13.36 -4.25
C ILE A 7 -4.47 13.78 -2.78
N PRO A 8 -5.55 13.63 -1.98
CA PRO A 8 -5.50 13.89 -0.55
C PRO A 8 -4.36 13.06 0.03
N ASN A 9 -3.52 13.68 0.87
CA ASN A 9 -2.39 13.01 1.54
C ASN A 9 -1.25 12.52 0.60
N GLY A 10 -1.11 13.08 -0.61
CA GLY A 10 -0.10 12.64 -1.59
C GLY A 10 1.38 12.75 -1.13
N ASP A 11 1.67 13.62 -0.16
CA ASP A 11 3.00 13.76 0.44
C ASP A 11 3.14 13.01 1.79
N GLU A 12 2.07 12.34 2.24
CA GLU A 12 2.07 11.58 3.49
C GLU A 12 2.89 10.30 3.33
N LYS A 13 3.88 10.14 4.20
CA LYS A 13 4.72 8.94 4.22
C LYS A 13 4.06 7.90 5.10
N VAL A 14 3.84 6.72 4.53
CA VAL A 14 3.38 5.54 5.26
C VAL A 14 4.48 4.50 5.36
N THR A 15 4.53 3.80 6.49
CA THR A 15 5.45 2.68 6.72
C THR A 15 4.66 1.39 6.81
N VAL A 16 5.15 0.33 6.16
CA VAL A 16 4.53 -1.00 6.15
C VAL A 16 5.55 -2.04 6.57
N GLU A 17 5.13 -3.00 7.41
CA GLU A 17 5.97 -4.12 7.80
C GLU A 17 5.87 -5.26 6.76
N LEU A 18 7.00 -5.59 6.15
CA LEU A 18 7.13 -6.64 5.15
C LEU A 18 8.24 -7.60 5.51
N THR A 19 8.07 -8.85 5.12
CA THR A 19 9.18 -9.79 5.08
C THR A 19 10.12 -9.46 3.92
N ARG A 20 11.39 -9.91 3.99
CA ARG A 20 12.36 -9.71 2.90
C ARG A 20 11.84 -10.23 1.55
N LYS A 21 11.15 -11.37 1.54
CA LYS A 21 10.60 -11.98 0.32
C LYS A 21 9.50 -11.11 -0.30
N GLU A 22 8.64 -10.53 0.53
CA GLU A 22 7.60 -9.60 0.07
C GLU A 22 8.20 -8.31 -0.46
N LEU A 23 9.21 -7.74 0.20
CA LEU A 23 9.92 -6.56 -0.33
C LEU A 23 10.60 -6.86 -1.68
N MET A 24 11.25 -8.02 -1.78
CA MET A 24 11.88 -8.47 -3.02
C MET A 24 10.85 -8.67 -4.14
N SER A 25 9.67 -9.21 -3.84
CA SER A 25 8.62 -9.41 -4.84
C SER A 25 8.10 -8.08 -5.38
N LEU A 26 7.92 -7.08 -4.50
CA LEU A 26 7.57 -5.72 -4.90
C LEU A 26 8.67 -5.02 -5.71
N ALA A 27 9.94 -5.37 -5.48
CA ALA A 27 11.08 -4.88 -6.28
C ALA A 27 11.22 -5.58 -7.65
N GLY A 28 10.27 -6.46 -8.02
CA GLY A 28 10.23 -7.14 -9.32
C GLY A 28 10.89 -8.52 -9.34
N ILE A 29 11.39 -9.02 -8.20
CA ILE A 29 11.96 -10.36 -8.11
C ILE A 29 10.84 -11.38 -8.08
N ARG A 30 10.81 -12.28 -9.07
CA ARG A 30 9.77 -13.29 -9.18
C ARG A 30 10.09 -14.52 -8.34
N PHE A 31 9.10 -14.94 -7.54
CA PHE A 31 9.14 -16.21 -6.80
C PHE A 31 8.24 -17.22 -7.53
N TYR A 32 8.78 -17.87 -8.57
CA TYR A 32 8.02 -18.77 -9.45
C TYR A 32 7.30 -19.90 -8.69
N ASP A 33 7.96 -20.48 -7.68
CA ASP A 33 7.38 -21.55 -6.85
C ASP A 33 6.46 -21.04 -5.74
N ASN A 34 6.35 -19.71 -5.57
CA ASN A 34 5.58 -19.14 -4.47
C ASN A 34 4.96 -17.78 -4.82
N HIS A 35 4.00 -17.80 -5.75
CA HIS A 35 3.22 -16.62 -6.12
C HIS A 35 2.46 -15.99 -4.94
N LYS A 36 2.23 -16.75 -3.85
CA LYS A 36 1.56 -16.23 -2.65
C LYS A 36 2.32 -15.09 -1.99
N VAL A 37 3.64 -15.01 -2.15
CA VAL A 37 4.49 -13.93 -1.61
C VAL A 37 4.14 -12.59 -2.24
N GLU A 38 3.87 -12.57 -3.55
CA GLU A 38 3.50 -11.35 -4.24
C GLU A 38 2.09 -10.91 -3.85
N VAL A 39 1.16 -11.87 -3.80
CA VAL A 39 -0.23 -11.62 -3.37
C VAL A 39 -0.27 -11.11 -1.93
N SER A 40 0.50 -11.71 -1.01
CA SER A 40 0.54 -11.28 0.40
C SER A 40 1.12 -9.86 0.54
N ALA A 41 2.18 -9.54 -0.19
CA ALA A 41 2.78 -8.21 -0.19
C ALA A 41 1.77 -7.15 -0.65
N ARG A 42 1.06 -7.40 -1.76
CA ARG A 42 0.02 -6.49 -2.27
C ARG A 42 -1.15 -6.35 -1.30
N LYS A 43 -1.58 -7.44 -0.69
CA LYS A 43 -2.65 -7.42 0.30
C LYS A 43 -2.29 -6.53 1.49
N LYS A 44 -1.09 -6.67 2.06
CA LYS A 44 -0.63 -5.83 3.17
C LYS A 44 -0.62 -4.34 2.84
N LEU A 45 -0.19 -3.98 1.63
CA LEU A 45 -0.24 -2.58 1.18
C LEU A 45 -1.67 -2.08 1.07
N HIS A 46 -2.56 -2.89 0.51
CA HIS A 46 -3.97 -2.51 0.35
C HIS A 46 -4.67 -2.35 1.70
N ASP A 47 -4.54 -3.34 2.59
CA ASP A 47 -5.14 -3.31 3.93
C ASP A 47 -4.70 -2.05 4.72
N LEU A 48 -3.42 -1.65 4.58
CA LEU A 48 -2.93 -0.44 5.23
C LEU A 48 -3.53 0.83 4.61
N LEU A 49 -3.58 0.93 3.28
CA LEU A 49 -4.19 2.10 2.61
C LEU A 49 -5.68 2.24 2.99
N GLU A 50 -6.43 1.15 3.00
CA GLU A 50 -7.82 1.13 3.46
C GLU A 50 -7.96 1.56 4.91
N SER A 51 -7.06 1.10 5.80
CA SER A 51 -7.09 1.49 7.22
C SER A 51 -6.88 2.99 7.43
N GLN A 52 -6.00 3.61 6.65
CA GLN A 52 -5.70 5.05 6.71
C GLN A 52 -6.87 5.88 6.15
N GLU A 53 -7.49 5.43 5.06
CA GLU A 53 -8.69 6.07 4.52
C GLU A 53 -9.90 5.96 5.47
N GLY A 54 -10.00 4.86 6.22
CA GLY A 54 -11.03 4.65 7.24
C GLY A 54 -10.87 5.56 8.45
N THR A 55 -9.63 5.80 8.92
CA THR A 55 -9.35 6.68 10.06
C THR A 55 -9.57 8.16 9.71
N ALA A 56 -9.20 8.59 8.51
CA ALA A 56 -9.44 9.96 8.06
C ALA A 56 -10.94 10.33 8.03
N ARG A 57 -11.84 9.36 7.75
CA ARG A 57 -13.29 9.55 7.78
C ARG A 57 -13.88 9.62 9.19
N GLN A 58 -13.25 9.00 10.18
CA GLN A 58 -13.76 8.96 11.57
C GLN A 58 -13.53 10.25 12.34
N LEU A 59 -12.56 11.09 11.95
CA LEU A 59 -12.29 12.39 12.59
C LEU A 59 -13.17 13.53 12.06
N LEU A 60 -14.08 13.24 11.11
CA LEU A 60 -14.97 14.21 10.48
C LEU A 60 -16.44 14.12 10.96
N ASN A 61 -16.74 13.28 11.97
CA ASN A 61 -18.08 13.11 12.54
C ASN A 61 -18.13 13.49 14.01
#